data_AF-A0A2V3UK11-F1
#
_entry.id   AF-A0A2V3UK11-F1
#
_cell.length_a   1.000
_cell.length_b   1.000
_cell.length_c   1.000
_cell.angle_alpha   90.00
_cell.angle_beta   90.00
_cell.angle_gamma   90.00
#
_symmetry.space_group_name_H-M   'P 1'
#
loop_
_entity.id
_entity.type
_entity.pdbx_description
1 polymer ?
#
loop_
_entity_poly.entity_id
_entity_poly.type
_entity_poly.pdbx_seq_one_letter_code
_entity_poly.pdbx_strand_id
1 'polypeptide(L)'
;MTGSELLFRAADATWRSEAARILQREETDLGLVLLPEARGEPGTLLRAAFEVRERAYATWRRGKVEAGISETGSVIPFPSARATEPVRRLGVRGR
;
A
#
# COMPACT_ATOMS: atom_id res chain seq x y z
N MET A 1 4.41 -1.07 17.35
CA MET A 1 4.28 0.21 16.61
C MET A 1 5.65 0.52 16.01
N THR A 2 5.74 0.67 14.68
CA THR A 2 7.02 0.94 14.00
C THR A 2 7.35 2.43 14.00
N GLY A 3 8.62 2.80 13.77
CA GLY A 3 9.01 4.20 13.62
C GLY A 3 8.27 4.91 12.47
N SER A 4 8.06 4.21 11.35
CA SER A 4 7.30 4.73 10.21
C SER A 4 5.80 4.94 10.53
N GLU A 5 5.22 4.09 11.40
CA GLU A 5 3.84 4.27 11.86
C GLU A 5 3.70 5.52 12.74
N LEU A 6 4.65 5.76 13.64
CA LEU A 6 4.64 6.94 14.51
C LEU A 6 4.81 8.24 13.71
N LEU A 7 5.72 8.24 12.72
CA LEU A 7 5.89 9.38 11.81
C LEU A 7 4.61 9.66 10.99
N PHE A 8 3.95 8.61 10.48
CA PHE A 8 2.68 8.77 9.79
C PHE A 8 1.61 9.37 10.71
N ARG A 9 1.44 8.84 11.92
CA ARG A 9 0.44 9.35 12.89
C ARG A 9 0.69 10.81 13.25
N ALA A 10 1.94 11.20 13.47
CA ALA A 10 2.29 12.59 13.76
C ALA A 10 2.00 13.52 12.57
N ALA A 11 2.41 13.13 11.35
CA ALA A 11 2.14 13.90 10.15
C ALA A 11 0.64 14.02 9.83
N ASP A 12 -0.12 12.93 10.04
CA ASP A 12 -1.57 12.87 9.86
C ASP A 12 -2.30 13.76 10.86
N ALA A 13 -1.88 13.79 12.13
CA ALA A 13 -2.41 14.72 13.13
C ALA A 13 -2.16 16.18 12.76
N THR A 14 -0.92 16.55 12.39
CA THR A 14 -0.58 17.91 11.95
C THR A 14 -1.42 18.35 10.75
N TRP A 15 -1.60 17.46 9.76
CA TRP A 15 -2.47 17.76 8.62
C TRP A 15 -3.94 17.94 9.03
N ARG A 16 -4.48 17.08 9.91
CA ARG A 16 -5.88 17.22 10.36
C ARG A 16 -6.12 18.53 11.11
N SER A 17 -5.22 18.92 12.02
CA SER A 17 -5.36 20.20 12.73
C SER A 17 -5.37 21.39 11.79
N GLU A 18 -4.47 21.40 10.79
CA GLU A 18 -4.40 22.50 9.83
C GLU A 18 -5.59 22.50 8.84
N ALA A 19 -6.02 21.32 8.39
CA ALA A 19 -7.19 21.18 7.51
C ALA A 19 -8.48 21.58 8.23
N ALA A 20 -8.68 21.13 9.47
CA ALA A 20 -9.80 21.49 10.33
C ALA A 20 -9.88 23.00 10.53
N ARG A 21 -8.74 23.64 10.83
CA ARG A 21 -8.64 25.09 11.01
C ARG A 21 -9.05 25.86 9.76
N ILE A 22 -8.56 25.47 8.58
CA ILE A 22 -8.82 26.18 7.32
C ILE A 22 -10.25 25.94 6.81
N LEU A 23 -10.74 24.70 6.93
CA LEU A 23 -12.05 24.30 6.42
C LEU A 23 -13.18 24.48 7.44
N GLN A 24 -12.88 25.00 8.63
CA GLN A 24 -13.83 25.20 9.73
C GLN A 24 -14.60 23.91 10.06
N ARG A 25 -13.85 22.82 10.19
CA ARG A 25 -14.35 21.47 10.49
C ARG A 25 -13.69 20.93 11.75
N GLU A 26 -14.23 19.84 12.27
CA GLU A 26 -13.64 19.12 13.40
C GLU A 26 -12.40 18.33 12.96
N GLU A 27 -11.37 18.28 13.80
CA GLU A 27 -10.15 17.49 13.52
C GLU A 27 -10.43 16.00 13.42
N THR A 28 -11.47 15.52 14.10
CA THR A 28 -11.90 14.11 14.07
C THR A 28 -12.75 13.77 12.85
N ASP A 29 -13.09 14.75 12.00
CA ASP A 29 -13.87 14.52 10.78
C ASP A 29 -13.05 13.67 9.78
N LEU A 30 -13.44 12.39 9.68
CA LEU A 30 -12.82 11.45 8.74
C LEU A 30 -13.07 11.85 7.28
N GLY A 31 -14.08 12.68 7.00
CA GLY A 31 -14.39 13.22 5.70
C GLY A 31 -13.36 14.20 5.16
N LEU A 32 -12.49 14.76 6.01
CA LEU A 32 -11.42 15.69 5.60
C LEU A 32 -10.54 15.11 4.48
N VAL A 33 -10.30 13.79 4.47
CA VAL A 33 -9.45 13.13 3.47
C VAL A 33 -10.08 13.09 2.08
N LEU A 34 -11.41 13.24 2.00
CA LEU A 34 -12.16 13.21 0.76
C LEU A 34 -12.27 14.58 0.10
N LEU A 35 -11.98 15.65 0.85
CA LEU A 35 -12.09 17.02 0.38
C LEU A 35 -10.84 17.41 -0.43
N PRO A 36 -10.99 17.84 -1.70
CA PRO A 36 -9.86 18.31 -2.48
C PRO A 36 -9.20 19.55 -1.85
N GLU A 37 -9.97 20.40 -1.17
CA GLU A 37 -9.50 21.61 -0.49
C GLU A 37 -8.57 21.29 0.69
N ALA A 38 -8.73 20.11 1.32
CA ALA A 38 -7.87 19.66 2.42
C ALA A 38 -6.44 19.33 1.95
N ARG A 39 -6.17 19.36 0.64
CA ARG A 39 -4.82 19.22 0.09
C ARG A 39 -4.02 20.52 0.17
N GLY A 40 -4.70 21.66 0.31
CA GLY A 40 -4.10 22.99 0.33
C GLY A 40 -3.54 23.46 -1.01
N GLU A 41 -3.46 24.77 -1.16
CA GLU A 41 -2.84 25.42 -2.32
C GLU A 41 -1.30 25.43 -2.22
N PRO A 42 -0.58 25.43 -3.36
CA PRO A 42 0.88 25.55 -3.38
C PRO A 42 1.41 26.69 -2.50
N GLY A 43 2.45 26.41 -1.71
CA GLY A 43 3.06 27.40 -0.82
C GLY A 43 2.35 27.62 0.52
N THR A 44 1.22 26.94 0.78
CA THR A 44 0.54 27.01 2.08
C THR A 44 1.07 25.98 3.09
N LEU A 45 0.88 26.25 4.38
CA LEU A 45 1.18 25.29 5.44
C LEU A 45 0.35 24.01 5.32
N LEU A 46 -0.93 24.12 4.94
CA LEU A 46 -1.79 22.98 4.68
C LEU A 46 -1.22 22.07 3.58
N ARG A 47 -0.71 22.68 2.51
CA ARG A 47 -0.08 21.94 1.43
C ARG A 47 1.18 21.20 1.89
N ALA A 48 2.04 21.86 2.66
CA ALA A 48 3.23 21.24 3.22
C ALA A 48 2.86 20.06 4.15
N ALA A 49 1.86 20.24 5.02
CA ALA A 49 1.38 19.20 5.93
C ALA A 49 0.81 18.00 5.16
N PHE A 50 0.01 18.26 4.12
CA PHE A 50 -0.53 17.22 3.25
C PHE A 50 0.58 16.40 2.57
N GLU A 51 1.60 17.06 2.01
CA GLU A 51 2.71 16.35 1.34
C GLU A 51 3.55 15.52 2.31
N VAL A 52 3.82 16.02 3.51
CA VAL A 52 4.54 15.27 4.56
C VAL A 52 3.75 14.05 4.99
N ARG A 53 2.43 14.19 5.17
CA ARG A 53 1.52 13.08 5.48
C ARG A 53 1.54 12.01 4.39
N GLU A 54 1.42 12.39 3.12
CA GLU A 54 1.43 11.43 2.00
C GLU A 54 2.77 10.67 1.90
N ARG A 55 3.90 11.37 2.10
CA ARG A 55 5.22 10.72 2.14
C ARG A 55 5.32 9.72 3.29
N ALA A 56 4.93 10.12 4.50
CA ALA A 56 4.96 9.24 5.67
C ALA A 56 4.02 8.03 5.51
N TYR A 57 2.84 8.24 4.93
CA TYR A 57 1.89 7.17 4.60
C TYR A 57 2.49 6.16 3.62
N ALA A 58 3.16 6.63 2.56
CA ALA A 58 3.82 5.75 1.59
C ALA A 58 4.92 4.90 2.24
N THR A 59 5.75 5.49 3.10
CA THR A 59 6.81 4.77 3.84
C THR A 59 6.22 3.74 4.80
N TRP A 60 5.19 4.10 5.56
CA TRP A 60 4.52 3.18 6.48
C TRP A 60 3.86 2.02 5.74
N ARG A 61 3.15 2.30 4.64
CA ARG A 61 2.52 1.27 3.79
C ARG A 61 3.58 0.30 3.23
N ARG A 62 4.72 0.81 2.75
CA ARG A 62 5.81 -0.03 2.21
C ARG A 62 6.35 -1.01 3.26
N GLY A 63 6.60 -0.53 4.47
CA GLY A 63 7.07 -1.38 5.57
C GLY A 63 6.08 -2.48 5.97
N LYS A 64 4.77 -2.24 5.83
CA LYS A 64 3.75 -3.29 6.02
C LYS A 64 3.76 -4.34 4.91
N VAL A 65 3.99 -3.94 3.67
CA VAL A 65 4.11 -4.86 2.54
C VAL A 65 5.35 -5.74 2.73
N GLU A 66 6.50 -5.17 3.04
CA GLU A 66 7.77 -5.91 3.28
C GLU A 66 7.68 -6.88 4.48
N ALA A 67 6.98 -6.48 5.55
CA ALA A 67 6.70 -7.37 6.69
C ALA A 67 5.76 -8.53 6.31
N GLY A 68 4.71 -8.28 5.50
CA GLY A 68 3.80 -9.33 5.04
C GLY A 68 4.42 -10.33 4.06
N ILE A 69 5.39 -9.88 3.25
CA ILE A 69 6.18 -10.77 2.37
C ILE A 69 7.15 -11.63 3.21
N SER A 70 7.59 -11.13 4.36
CA SER A 70 8.48 -11.87 5.28
C SER A 70 7.76 -13.01 6.03
N GLU A 71 6.43 -12.94 6.22
CA GLU A 71 5.63 -14.06 6.76
C GLU A 71 5.18 -15.08 5.69
N THR A 72 5.35 -14.78 4.41
CA THR A 72 4.98 -15.67 3.28
C THR A 72 6.16 -16.19 2.48
N GLY A 73 7.39 -16.05 3.01
CA GLY A 73 8.63 -16.62 2.46
C GLY A 73 8.71 -18.15 2.43
N SER A 74 7.59 -18.87 2.59
CA SER A 74 7.46 -20.27 2.18
C SER A 74 6.58 -20.35 0.94
N VAL A 75 7.05 -19.76 -0.16
CA VAL A 75 6.53 -20.10 -1.47
C VAL A 75 7.07 -21.49 -1.79
N ILE A 76 6.26 -22.51 -1.47
CA ILE A 76 6.49 -23.89 -1.84
C ILE A 76 6.69 -23.90 -3.36
N PRO A 77 7.83 -24.40 -3.90
CA PRO A 77 7.97 -24.52 -5.33
C PRO A 77 6.97 -25.59 -5.81
N PHE A 78 5.98 -25.15 -6.55
CA PHE A 78 5.07 -26.03 -7.29
C PHE A 78 5.93 -26.95 -8.16
N PRO A 79 5.86 -28.28 -8.02
CA PRO A 79 6.69 -29.16 -8.83
C PRO A 79 6.28 -29.02 -10.29
N SER A 80 7.17 -28.42 -11.07
CA SER A 80 7.14 -28.42 -12.53
C SER A 80 7.11 -29.87 -12.99
N ALA A 81 5.96 -30.32 -13.47
CA ALA A 81 5.78 -31.63 -14.07
C ALA A 81 6.61 -31.69 -15.37
N ARG A 82 7.89 -32.02 -15.23
CA ARG A 82 8.72 -32.45 -16.35
C ARG A 82 8.66 -33.96 -16.47
N ALA A 83 8.28 -34.36 -17.68
CA ALA A 83 8.66 -35.57 -18.40
C ALA A 83 7.92 -36.87 -18.08
N THR A 84 7.10 -37.30 -19.05
CA THR A 84 7.17 -38.66 -19.58
C THR A 84 6.67 -38.68 -21.03
N GLU A 85 7.59 -38.50 -21.97
CA GLU A 85 7.66 -39.36 -23.16
C GLU A 85 8.92 -40.23 -22.97
N PRO A 86 9.10 -41.41 -23.59
CA PRO A 86 8.37 -41.98 -24.73
C PRO A 86 8.05 -43.50 -24.61
N VAL A 87 7.11 -44.04 -25.40
CA VAL A 87 7.24 -45.42 -25.94
C VAL A 87 6.63 -45.50 -27.35
N ARG A 88 7.49 -45.81 -28.32
CA ARG A 88 7.14 -46.22 -29.68
C ARG A 88 6.58 -47.65 -29.66
N ARG A 89 5.56 -47.96 -30.48
CA ARG A 89 5.61 -48.83 -31.70
C ARG A 89 4.29 -49.60 -31.99
N LEU A 90 3.81 -49.43 -33.23
CA LEU A 90 3.29 -50.41 -34.21
C LEU A 90 1.91 -51.11 -34.07
N GLY A 91 1.12 -50.98 -35.15
CA GLY A 91 0.16 -51.95 -35.70
C GLY A 91 -1.28 -51.84 -35.16
N VAL A 92 -2.39 -52.02 -35.90
CA VAL A 92 -2.69 -52.72 -37.17
C VAL A 92 -4.01 -52.17 -37.76
N ARG A 93 -4.12 -52.26 -39.09
CA ARG A 93 -5.28 -51.99 -39.97
C ARG A 93 -6.66 -52.51 -39.51
N GLY A 94 -7.70 -51.75 -39.87
CA GLY A 94 -8.85 -52.24 -40.65
C GLY A 94 -10.08 -52.77 -39.92
N ARG A 95 -11.22 -52.10 -40.09
CA ARG A 95 -12.35 -52.62 -40.87
C ARG A 95 -13.33 -51.51 -41.22
#